data_AF-A0A3D0DID4-F1
#
_entry.id   AF-A0A3D0DID4-F1
#
_cell.length_a   1.000
_cell.length_b   1.000
_cell.length_c   1.000
_cell.angle_alpha   90.00
_cell.angle_beta   90.00
_cell.angle_gamma   90.00
#
_symmetry.space_group_name_H-M   'P 1'
#
loop_
_entity.id
_entity.type
_entity.pdbx_description
1 polymer ?
#
loop_
_entity_poly.entity_id
_entity_poly.type
_entity_poly.pdbx_seq_one_letter_code
_entity_poly.pdbx_strand_id
1 'polypeptide(L)'
;MAGNSFDTIFRDLLAGQMLLTGAASDFTLQPITVHILEMEDVLFHLNSAVMMPYSPAGPSSTQGGGATPQQEKISGIEALAVVFKQFEFDVNKRLLITAHTDTSGDPDFNFKLSDLRAQNVLFLLDGSRESWAQVSADRHKIEDYQQIMI
;
A
#
# COMPACT_ATOMS: atom_id res chain seq x y z
N MET A 1 12.31 -15.50 -42.88
CA MET A 1 13.00 -14.36 -42.24
C MET A 1 12.73 -14.48 -40.76
N ALA A 2 13.76 -14.62 -39.93
CA ALA A 2 13.57 -14.62 -38.48
C ALA A 2 13.20 -13.19 -38.08
N GLY A 3 11.96 -12.98 -37.61
CA GLY A 3 11.55 -11.70 -37.02
C GLY A 3 12.31 -11.48 -35.70
N ASN A 4 12.59 -10.23 -35.36
CA ASN A 4 13.08 -9.91 -34.04
C ASN A 4 11.90 -9.99 -33.05
N SER A 5 12.04 -10.82 -32.02
CA SER A 5 11.06 -10.93 -30.94
C SER A 5 11.65 -10.32 -29.67
N PHE A 6 10.84 -9.54 -28.96
CA PHE A 6 11.22 -8.85 -27.74
C PHE A 6 10.27 -9.23 -26.60
N ASP A 7 10.82 -9.73 -25.49
CA ASP A 7 10.11 -9.77 -24.22
C ASP A 7 10.21 -8.40 -23.56
N THR A 8 9.07 -7.81 -23.22
CA THR A 8 9.00 -6.44 -22.71
C THR A 8 7.93 -6.30 -21.64
N ILE A 9 8.06 -5.30 -20.78
CA ILE A 9 6.99 -4.88 -19.86
C ILE A 9 6.39 -3.55 -20.34
N PHE A 10 5.20 -3.21 -19.84
CA PHE A 10 4.46 -2.03 -20.32
C PHE A 10 5.27 -0.73 -20.18
N ARG A 11 6.07 -0.61 -19.12
CA ARG A 11 6.98 0.52 -18.90
C ARG A 11 8.00 0.69 -20.03
N ASP A 12 8.58 -0.39 -20.50
CA ASP A 12 9.64 -0.35 -21.50
C ASP A 12 9.07 0.03 -22.88
N LEU A 13 7.82 -0.38 -23.17
CA LEU A 13 7.09 0.10 -24.35
C LEU A 13 6.83 1.61 -24.30
N LEU A 14 6.43 2.14 -23.14
CA LEU A 14 6.20 3.59 -22.97
C LEU A 14 7.48 4.42 -23.10
N ALA A 15 8.63 3.87 -22.69
CA ALA A 15 9.92 4.53 -22.85
C ALA A 15 10.38 4.60 -24.33
N GLY A 16 9.70 3.86 -25.22
CA GLY A 16 10.03 3.74 -26.62
C GLY A 16 11.15 2.73 -26.88
N GLN A 17 11.10 2.08 -28.04
CA GLN A 17 12.17 1.21 -28.53
C GLN A 17 12.66 1.63 -29.91
N MET A 18 13.98 1.53 -30.11
CA MET A 18 14.57 1.64 -31.44
C MET A 18 14.44 0.33 -32.18
N LEU A 19 13.82 0.38 -33.37
CA LEU A 19 13.60 -0.77 -34.24
C LEU A 19 14.19 -0.51 -35.63
N LEU A 20 14.55 -1.59 -36.31
CA LEU A 20 14.98 -1.54 -37.70
C LEU A 20 13.78 -1.29 -38.61
N THR A 21 13.82 -0.18 -39.35
CA THR A 21 12.82 0.14 -40.37
C THR A 21 12.81 -0.93 -41.47
N GLY A 22 11.62 -1.38 -41.89
CA GLY A 22 11.47 -2.38 -42.95
C GLY A 22 11.51 -3.84 -42.49
N ALA A 23 11.66 -4.10 -41.18
CA ALA A 23 11.54 -5.42 -40.57
C ALA A 23 10.29 -5.52 -39.70
N ALA A 24 9.62 -6.68 -39.71
CA ALA A 24 8.59 -7.00 -38.73
C ALA A 24 9.26 -7.29 -37.38
N SER A 25 8.68 -6.74 -36.30
CA SER A 25 9.11 -6.97 -34.93
C SER A 25 7.92 -7.40 -34.10
N ASP A 26 8.09 -8.47 -33.32
CA ASP A 26 7.07 -9.00 -32.43
C ASP A 26 7.40 -8.64 -30.99
N PHE A 27 6.37 -8.22 -30.25
CA PHE A 27 6.50 -7.86 -28.83
C PHE A 27 5.64 -8.78 -27.99
N THR A 28 6.27 -9.43 -27.02
CA THR A 28 5.57 -10.21 -26.01
C THR A 28 5.54 -9.41 -24.72
N LEU A 29 4.35 -8.93 -24.35
CA LEU A 29 4.15 -8.20 -23.09
C LEU A 29 4.16 -9.19 -21.93
N GLN A 30 5.18 -9.10 -21.10
CA GLN A 30 5.32 -9.90 -19.89
C GLN A 30 4.50 -9.26 -18.76
N PRO A 31 3.61 -10.01 -18.09
CA PRO A 31 2.90 -9.51 -16.94
C PRO A 31 3.89 -9.31 -15.77
N ILE A 32 3.68 -8.24 -15.01
CA ILE A 32 4.40 -8.05 -13.74
C ILE A 32 3.55 -8.68 -12.64
N THR A 33 4.08 -9.70 -11.99
CA THR A 33 3.47 -10.28 -10.81
C THR A 33 3.79 -9.41 -9.60
N VAL A 34 2.75 -8.91 -8.94
CA VAL A 34 2.86 -8.16 -7.67
C VAL A 34 2.19 -8.95 -6.56
N HIS A 35 2.72 -8.82 -5.35
CA HIS A 35 2.07 -9.30 -4.14
C HIS A 35 1.43 -8.11 -3.45
N ILE A 36 0.16 -8.24 -3.10
CA ILE A 36 -0.59 -7.20 -2.41
C ILE A 36 -0.73 -7.62 -0.95
N LEU A 37 -0.24 -6.77 -0.06
CA LEU A 37 -0.50 -6.84 1.36
C LEU A 37 -1.39 -5.65 1.70
N GLU A 38 -2.61 -5.91 2.15
CA GLU A 38 -3.57 -4.86 2.48
C GLU A 38 -3.55 -4.58 3.98
N MET A 39 -3.34 -3.31 4.32
CA MET A 39 -3.62 -2.78 5.66
C MET A 39 -5.08 -2.35 5.65
N GLU A 40 -5.99 -3.22 6.08
CA GLU A 40 -7.42 -2.95 5.97
C GLU A 40 -7.82 -1.65 6.68
N ASP A 41 -8.87 -1.00 6.17
CA ASP A 41 -9.43 0.23 6.74
C ASP A 41 -9.86 0.04 8.21
N VAL A 42 -10.19 -1.20 8.60
CA VAL A 42 -10.45 -1.58 9.99
C VAL A 42 -9.25 -1.37 10.88
N LEU A 43 -8.03 -1.16 10.40
CA LEU A 43 -6.86 -0.82 11.23
C LEU A 43 -6.75 0.68 11.53
N PHE A 44 -7.73 1.48 11.13
CA PHE A 44 -7.77 2.92 11.36
C PHE A 44 -9.12 3.32 11.96
N HIS A 45 -9.09 4.20 12.96
CA HIS A 45 -10.31 4.88 13.38
C HIS A 45 -10.84 5.77 12.25
N LEU A 46 -12.15 6.00 12.24
CA LEU A 46 -12.78 6.90 11.28
C LEU A 46 -12.11 8.28 11.31
N ASN A 47 -11.70 8.78 10.14
CA ASN A 47 -11.02 10.07 9.97
C ASN A 47 -9.65 10.20 10.67
N SER A 48 -9.06 9.10 11.15
CA SER A 48 -7.69 9.03 11.66
C SER A 48 -6.70 8.55 10.58
N ALA A 49 -5.45 9.03 10.67
CA ALA A 49 -4.33 8.53 9.90
C ALA A 49 -3.44 7.54 10.68
N VAL A 50 -3.71 7.32 11.97
CA VAL A 50 -2.90 6.45 12.82
C VAL A 50 -3.25 4.99 12.55
N MET A 51 -2.27 4.22 12.10
CA MET A 51 -2.41 2.77 11.96
C MET A 51 -2.36 2.11 13.33
N MET A 52 -3.38 1.30 13.64
CA MET A 52 -3.53 0.62 14.92
C MET A 52 -2.85 -0.76 14.88
N PRO A 53 -2.18 -1.18 15.98
CA PRO A 53 -1.51 -2.48 16.03
C PRO A 53 -2.49 -3.66 15.92
N TYR A 54 -3.73 -3.46 16.39
CA TYR A 54 -4.86 -4.39 16.30
C TYR A 54 -6.12 -3.62 15.88
N SER A 55 -7.22 -4.33 15.62
CA SER A 55 -8.49 -3.67 15.34
C SER A 55 -8.83 -2.63 16.43
N PRO A 56 -9.22 -1.41 16.05
CA PRO A 56 -9.58 -0.33 16.93
C PRO A 56 -10.80 -0.68 17.77
N ALA A 57 -10.81 -0.26 19.03
CA ALA A 57 -12.00 -0.22 19.84
C ALA A 57 -12.86 0.98 19.41
N GLY A 58 -14.15 0.75 19.14
CA GLY A 58 -15.10 1.79 18.74
C GLY A 58 -15.38 1.82 17.23
N PRO A 59 -15.96 2.92 16.69
CA PRO A 59 -16.32 3.02 15.28
C PRO A 59 -15.08 3.02 14.37
N SER A 60 -14.81 1.88 13.75
CA SER A 60 -14.03 1.78 12.52
C SER A 60 -14.97 1.70 11.32
N SER A 61 -14.39 1.60 10.12
CA SER A 61 -15.19 1.26 8.96
C SER A 61 -15.97 -0.03 9.18
N THR A 62 -17.30 0.06 9.17
CA THR A 62 -18.19 -1.10 9.09
C THR A 62 -18.44 -1.51 7.63
N GLN A 63 -17.77 -0.85 6.69
CA GLN A 63 -17.93 -0.96 5.24
C GLN A 63 -16.82 -1.83 4.62
N GLY A 64 -15.86 -2.31 5.42
CA GLY A 64 -14.89 -3.30 4.96
C GLY A 64 -15.62 -4.51 4.40
N GLY A 65 -15.27 -4.92 3.17
CA GLY A 65 -15.78 -6.14 2.59
C GLY A 65 -15.48 -7.31 3.53
N GLY A 66 -16.47 -8.10 3.89
CA GLY A 66 -16.24 -9.25 4.76
C GLY A 66 -15.13 -10.14 4.18
N ALA A 67 -14.20 -10.58 5.03
CA ALA A 67 -13.06 -11.39 4.61
C ALA A 67 -13.51 -12.57 3.74
N THR A 68 -12.95 -12.67 2.54
CA THR A 68 -13.12 -13.81 1.66
C THR A 68 -12.44 -15.04 2.27
N PRO A 69 -12.85 -16.28 1.90
CA PRO A 69 -12.19 -17.50 2.38
C PRO A 69 -10.68 -17.58 2.08
N GLN A 70 -10.19 -16.73 1.16
CA GLN A 70 -8.78 -16.64 0.74
C GLN A 70 -8.00 -15.55 1.49
N GLN A 71 -8.64 -14.74 2.34
CA GLN A 71 -7.99 -13.69 3.12
C GLN A 71 -7.64 -14.21 4.52
N GLU A 72 -6.35 -14.26 4.83
CA GLU A 72 -5.89 -14.44 6.20
C GLU A 72 -6.06 -13.13 6.97
N LYS A 73 -6.86 -13.16 8.05
CA LYS A 73 -6.97 -12.01 8.95
C LYS A 73 -5.72 -11.92 9.80
N ILE A 74 -4.93 -10.89 9.56
CA ILE A 74 -3.76 -10.56 10.36
C ILE A 74 -3.97 -9.19 11.01
N SER A 75 -3.42 -9.02 12.21
CA SER A 75 -3.37 -7.73 12.89
C SER A 75 -2.42 -6.75 12.16
N GLY A 76 -2.54 -5.45 12.46
CA GLY A 76 -1.66 -4.44 11.86
C GLY A 76 -0.19 -4.72 12.15
N ILE A 77 0.13 -5.17 13.37
CA ILE A 77 1.51 -5.53 13.72
C ILE A 77 2.02 -6.77 12.96
N GLU A 78 1.16 -7.76 12.73
CA GLU A 78 1.50 -8.94 11.92
C GLU A 78 1.72 -8.55 10.46
N ALA A 79 0.93 -7.62 9.91
CA ALA A 79 1.13 -7.10 8.57
C ALA A 79 2.48 -6.39 8.42
N LEU A 80 2.89 -5.56 9.39
CA LEU A 80 4.23 -4.97 9.40
C LEU A 80 5.32 -6.05 9.46
N ALA A 81 5.14 -7.08 10.30
CA ALA A 81 6.07 -8.19 10.40
C ALA A 81 6.22 -8.96 9.07
N VAL A 82 5.13 -9.15 8.31
CA VAL A 82 5.17 -9.76 6.97
C VAL A 82 6.02 -8.94 6.01
N VAL A 83 5.91 -7.60 6.04
CA VAL A 83 6.74 -6.72 5.21
C VAL A 83 8.22 -6.90 5.55
N PHE A 84 8.58 -6.84 6.83
CA PHE A 84 9.99 -7.01 7.24
C PHE A 84 10.52 -8.40 6.87
N LYS A 85 9.71 -9.46 7.07
CA LYS A 85 10.07 -10.83 6.73
C LYS A 85 10.29 -11.02 5.22
N GLN A 86 9.54 -10.32 4.37
CA GLN A 86 9.76 -10.35 2.92
C GLN A 86 11.14 -9.83 2.54
N PHE A 87 11.65 -8.80 3.23
CA PHE A 87 13.00 -8.28 2.98
C PHE A 87 14.10 -9.20 3.49
N GLU A 88 13.84 -10.08 4.46
CA GLU A 88 14.77 -11.15 4.83
C GLU A 88 14.91 -12.21 3.71
N PHE A 89 13.82 -12.51 2.99
CA PHE A 89 13.82 -13.49 1.90
C PHE A 89 14.34 -12.94 0.57
N ASP A 90 14.00 -11.70 0.24
CA ASP A 90 14.41 -11.06 -1.02
C ASP A 90 14.58 -9.56 -0.83
N VAL A 91 15.84 -9.16 -0.60
CA VAL A 91 16.26 -7.76 -0.46
C VAL A 91 16.06 -6.92 -1.73
N ASN A 92 15.83 -7.55 -2.89
CA ASN A 92 15.62 -6.83 -4.15
C ASN A 92 14.16 -6.47 -4.39
N LYS A 93 13.22 -6.97 -3.57
CA LYS A 93 11.82 -6.54 -3.65
C LYS A 93 11.72 -5.03 -3.51
N ARG A 94 10.79 -4.46 -4.26
CA ARG A 94 10.44 -3.04 -4.20
C ARG A 94 9.05 -2.95 -3.60
N LEU A 95 8.90 -2.06 -2.62
CA LEU A 95 7.64 -1.79 -1.97
C LEU A 95 7.02 -0.54 -2.58
N LEU A 96 5.74 -0.62 -2.92
CA LEU A 96 4.90 0.53 -3.24
C LEU A 96 3.83 0.59 -2.16
N ILE A 97 3.76 1.71 -1.45
CA ILE A 97 2.72 1.96 -0.44
C ILE A 97 1.69 2.88 -1.07
N THR A 98 0.44 2.41 -1.10
CA THR A 98 -0.72 3.21 -1.50
C THR A 98 -1.76 3.12 -0.40
N ALA A 99 -2.57 4.17 -0.30
CA ALA A 99 -3.71 4.20 0.60
C ALA A 99 -4.92 4.73 -0.15
N HIS A 100 -6.09 4.39 0.36
CA HIS A 100 -7.35 4.84 -0.19
C HIS A 100 -8.32 5.16 0.95
N THR A 101 -9.41 5.84 0.60
CA THR A 101 -10.57 6.08 1.46
C THR A 101 -11.81 5.59 0.72
N ASP A 102 -12.96 5.64 1.39
CA ASP A 102 -14.24 5.44 0.71
C ASP A 102 -14.56 6.61 -0.23
N THR A 103 -15.72 6.53 -0.89
CA THR A 103 -16.22 7.56 -1.81
C THR A 103 -17.08 8.62 -1.12
N SER A 104 -17.22 8.54 0.21
CA SER A 104 -18.09 9.41 0.98
C SER A 104 -17.36 10.68 1.39
N GLY A 105 -18.09 11.79 1.50
CA GLY A 105 -17.52 13.06 1.98
C GLY A 105 -16.77 13.85 0.90
N ASP A 106 -15.86 14.72 1.35
CA ASP A 106 -15.14 15.65 0.48
C ASP A 106 -13.92 14.96 -0.19
N PRO A 107 -13.80 14.99 -1.54
CA PRO A 107 -12.70 14.35 -2.24
C PRO A 107 -11.31 14.87 -1.85
N ASP A 108 -11.15 16.19 -1.70
CA ASP A 108 -9.85 16.79 -1.36
C ASP A 108 -9.41 16.36 0.05
N PHE A 109 -10.36 16.29 0.98
CA PHE A 109 -10.13 15.73 2.30
C PHE A 109 -9.73 14.26 2.24
N ASN A 110 -10.42 13.45 1.43
CA ASN A 110 -10.14 12.02 1.25
C ASN A 110 -8.76 11.76 0.66
N PHE A 111 -8.35 12.54 -0.35
CA PHE A 111 -6.99 12.47 -0.90
C PHE A 111 -5.94 12.78 0.16
N LYS A 112 -6.12 13.87 0.93
CA LYS A 112 -5.20 14.21 2.02
C LYS A 112 -5.16 13.14 3.11
N LEU A 113 -6.30 12.58 3.49
CA LEU A 113 -6.38 11.52 4.49
C LEU A 113 -5.68 10.24 4.02
N SER A 114 -5.90 9.83 2.77
CA SER A 114 -5.19 8.68 2.20
C SER A 114 -3.68 8.89 2.18
N ASP A 115 -3.20 10.08 1.77
CA ASP A 115 -1.78 10.41 1.76
C ASP A 115 -1.17 10.32 3.17
N LEU A 116 -1.85 10.89 4.18
CA LEU A 116 -1.41 10.78 5.57
C LEU A 116 -1.37 9.32 6.07
N ARG A 117 -2.33 8.48 5.69
CA ARG A 117 -2.32 7.04 6.05
C ARG A 117 -1.15 6.30 5.39
N ALA A 118 -0.88 6.56 4.12
CA ALA A 118 0.27 5.98 3.42
C ALA A 118 1.59 6.41 4.08
N GLN A 119 1.73 7.69 4.42
CA GLN A 119 2.91 8.21 5.12
C GLN A 119 3.05 7.61 6.52
N ASN A 120 1.95 7.45 7.27
CA ASN A 120 1.98 6.83 8.59
C ASN A 120 2.57 5.41 8.54
N VAL A 121 2.10 4.58 7.59
CA VAL A 121 2.63 3.22 7.39
C VAL A 121 4.08 3.23 6.89
N LEU A 122 4.42 4.13 5.96
CA LEU A 122 5.79 4.28 5.48
C LEU A 122 6.77 4.57 6.63
N PHE A 123 6.43 5.52 7.50
CA PHE A 123 7.31 5.93 8.60
C PHE A 123 7.46 4.86 9.69
N LEU A 124 6.45 3.98 9.84
CA LEU A 124 6.58 2.78 10.67
C LEU A 124 7.58 1.78 10.07
N LEU A 125 7.58 1.62 8.74
CA LEU A 125 8.42 0.65 8.04
C LEU A 125 9.87 1.12 7.88
N ASP A 126 10.10 2.42 7.67
CA ASP A 126 11.44 2.98 7.48
C ASP A 126 12.12 3.42 8.80
N GLY A 127 11.37 3.42 9.91
CA GLY A 127 11.87 3.79 11.23
C GLY A 127 11.98 5.30 11.48
N SER A 128 11.35 6.14 10.65
CA SER A 128 11.33 7.60 10.77
C SER A 128 10.45 8.09 11.93
N ARG A 129 10.91 7.89 13.15
CA ARG A 129 10.16 8.16 14.39
C ARG A 129 9.59 9.59 14.46
N GLU A 130 10.37 10.61 14.12
CA GLU A 130 9.94 12.01 14.22
C GLU A 130 8.84 12.31 13.20
N SER A 131 9.02 11.87 11.95
CA SER A 131 8.01 12.01 10.89
C SER A 131 6.73 11.24 11.22
N TRP A 132 6.86 10.04 11.78
CA TRP A 132 5.72 9.26 12.25
C TRP A 132 4.95 9.98 13.35
N ALA A 133 5.66 10.55 14.33
CA ALA A 133 5.06 11.30 15.41
C ALA A 133 4.35 12.56 14.89
N GLN A 134 4.94 13.25 13.91
CA GLN A 134 4.33 14.44 13.30
C GLN A 134 3.03 14.09 12.56
N VAL A 135 3.04 13.09 11.66
CA VAL A 135 1.83 12.67 10.94
C VAL A 135 0.74 12.18 11.89
N SER A 136 1.13 11.46 12.95
CA SER A 136 0.20 11.06 13.99
C SER A 136 -0.35 12.27 14.74
N ALA A 137 0.49 13.24 15.10
CA ALA A 137 0.03 14.47 15.76
C ALA A 137 -0.94 15.28 14.88
N ASP A 138 -0.68 15.36 13.58
CA ASP A 138 -1.50 16.09 12.62
C ASP A 138 -2.91 15.47 12.45
N ARG A 139 -3.03 14.15 12.64
CA ARG A 139 -4.26 13.42 12.31
C ARG A 139 -4.57 12.21 13.19
N HIS A 140 -4.36 12.33 14.49
CA HIS A 140 -4.87 11.37 15.47
C HIS A 140 -6.28 11.74 15.94
N LYS A 141 -6.87 10.79 16.64
CA LYS A 141 -8.07 10.87 17.45
C LYS A 141 -7.73 10.58 18.89
N ILE A 142 -8.63 10.99 19.80
CA ILE A 142 -8.45 10.73 21.23
C ILE A 142 -8.40 9.23 21.51
N GLU A 143 -9.26 8.52 20.79
CA GLU A 143 -9.44 7.08 20.81
C GLU A 143 -8.15 6.33 20.42
N ASP A 144 -7.35 6.87 19.48
CA ASP A 144 -6.11 6.24 19.01
C ASP A 144 -5.12 6.07 20.17
N TYR A 145 -4.79 7.17 20.86
CA TYR A 145 -3.81 7.11 21.93
C TYR A 145 -4.36 6.49 23.21
N GLN A 146 -5.68 6.55 23.43
CA GLN A 146 -6.32 5.80 24.52
C GLN A 146 -6.11 4.31 24.33
N GLN A 147 -6.30 3.79 23.12
CA GLN A 147 -6.11 2.37 22.85
C GLN A 147 -4.64 1.94 22.81
N ILE A 148 -3.72 2.83 22.42
CA ILE A 148 -2.29 2.50 22.39
C ILE A 148 -1.67 2.53 23.80
N MET A 149 -2.08 3.47 24.65
CA MET A 149 -1.39 3.76 25.93
C MET A 149 -2.10 3.24 27.18
N ILE A 150 -3.32 2.73 27.07
CA ILE A 150 -4.14 2.23 28.20
C ILE A 150 -4.48 0.76 27.95
#